data_AF-A0A8H2Y5I8-F1
#
_entry.id   AF-A0A8H2Y5I8-F1
#
_cell.length_a   1.000
_cell.length_b   1.000
_cell.length_c   1.000
_cell.angle_alpha   90.00
_cell.angle_beta   90.00
_cell.angle_gamma   90.00
#
_symmetry.space_group_name_H-M   'P 1'
#
loop_
_entity.id
_entity.type
_entity.pdbx_description
1 polymer ?
#
loop_
_entity_poly.entity_id
_entity_poly.type
_entity_poly.pdbx_seq_one_letter_code
_entity_poly.pdbx_strand_id
1 'polypeptide(L)'
;GLLYDSFQYLGERITFITNTSNLSRLIQNAIDIFCLAHALGWFGKALILRDYWFCWILSIAFELAEYSLQHQLPNFAECWWDHWVLDVLLCNWLGIYVGMRTCAYFEVKHFTWRSIQSTKGVRRKTKRVLKQFTPHDWTEFHWEGTSSFASYCAVFLLLATFLAAELNPFYLKSLLWMEPSHPIIISRLAGVFMCALPAVRELYQYLNHPEKAVRMGQHAWLLFATILTELLIIFKWSRGMFAEPFPTYIKFAWSVGSALLIVYPSFKFGLPTIRRYLRRAERKRLNKIE
;
A
#
# COMPACT_ATOMS: atom_id res chain seq x y z
N GLY A 1 18.72 -23.42 16.30
CA GLY A 1 17.47 -23.76 16.98
C GLY A 1 16.30 -23.54 16.05
N LEU A 2 15.86 -22.29 15.88
CA LEU A 2 14.70 -21.91 15.06
C LEU A 2 15.07 -21.31 13.68
N LEU A 3 16.34 -20.95 13.48
CA LEU A 3 16.94 -20.73 12.16
C LEU A 3 16.98 -21.99 11.29
N TYR A 4 16.94 -23.18 11.92
CA TYR A 4 16.82 -24.45 11.22
C TYR A 4 15.36 -24.69 10.79
N ASP A 5 14.35 -24.24 11.54
CA ASP A 5 12.94 -24.45 11.20
C ASP A 5 12.42 -23.51 10.10
N SER A 6 12.91 -22.27 10.01
CA SER A 6 12.50 -21.33 8.95
C SER A 6 13.22 -21.61 7.61
N PHE A 7 14.49 -22.04 7.68
CA PHE A 7 15.22 -22.55 6.50
C PHE A 7 14.86 -24.02 6.17
N GLN A 8 14.38 -24.84 7.11
CA GLN A 8 13.71 -26.12 6.79
C GLN A 8 12.36 -25.85 6.15
N TYR A 9 11.59 -24.84 6.53
CA TYR A 9 10.31 -24.58 5.85
C TYR A 9 10.46 -24.21 4.36
N LEU A 10 11.53 -23.49 3.99
CA LEU A 10 11.87 -23.20 2.58
C LEU A 10 12.71 -24.32 1.93
N GLY A 11 13.61 -24.96 2.68
CA GLY A 11 14.45 -26.06 2.21
C GLY A 11 13.66 -27.35 1.97
N GLU A 12 12.69 -27.66 2.82
CA GLU A 12 11.72 -28.75 2.65
C GLU A 12 10.73 -28.47 1.52
N ARG A 13 10.42 -27.20 1.20
CA ARG A 13 9.65 -26.87 -0.02
C ARG A 13 10.36 -27.29 -1.30
N ILE A 14 11.70 -27.33 -1.33
CA ILE A 14 12.47 -27.77 -2.50
C ILE A 14 12.73 -29.29 -2.50
N THR A 15 12.96 -29.91 -1.34
CA THR A 15 13.08 -31.38 -1.27
C THR A 15 11.75 -32.13 -1.43
N PHE A 16 10.59 -31.54 -1.07
CA PHE A 16 9.28 -32.17 -1.27
C PHE A 16 8.81 -32.24 -2.72
N ILE A 17 9.42 -31.48 -3.64
CA ILE A 17 9.10 -31.56 -5.07
C ILE A 17 9.46 -32.95 -5.65
N THR A 18 10.30 -33.72 -4.95
CA THR A 18 10.73 -35.06 -5.41
C THR A 18 9.96 -36.24 -4.83
N ASN A 19 8.99 -36.04 -3.92
CA ASN A 19 8.26 -37.18 -3.31
C ASN A 19 6.73 -36.99 -3.32
N THR A 20 6.11 -37.48 -4.38
CA THR A 20 4.67 -37.48 -4.66
C THR A 20 3.91 -38.40 -3.69
N SER A 21 3.49 -37.89 -2.52
CA SER A 21 2.52 -38.64 -1.71
C SER A 21 1.42 -37.84 -1.01
N ASN A 22 1.47 -36.50 -0.87
CA ASN A 22 0.35 -35.77 -0.25
C ASN A 22 0.19 -34.31 -0.73
N LEU A 23 -0.33 -34.13 -1.94
CA LEU A 23 -0.72 -32.83 -2.49
C LEU A 23 -1.70 -32.06 -1.56
N SER A 24 -2.61 -32.76 -0.87
CA SER A 24 -3.59 -32.16 0.03
C SER A 24 -2.98 -31.52 1.28
N ARG A 25 -1.94 -32.12 1.86
CA ARG A 25 -1.25 -31.57 3.05
C ARG A 25 -0.33 -30.40 2.68
N LEU A 26 0.25 -30.43 1.49
CA LEU A 26 1.02 -29.31 0.92
C LEU A 26 0.12 -28.07 0.73
N ILE A 27 -1.06 -28.29 0.15
CA ILE A 27 -2.09 -27.26 -0.05
C ILE A 27 -2.57 -26.71 1.31
N GLN A 28 -2.85 -27.57 2.30
CA GLN A 28 -3.36 -27.13 3.60
C GLN A 28 -2.35 -26.29 4.40
N ASN A 29 -1.07 -26.67 4.44
CA ASN A 29 -0.07 -25.94 5.23
C ASN A 29 0.41 -24.64 4.54
N ALA A 30 0.44 -24.60 3.20
CA ALA A 30 0.77 -23.37 2.46
C ALA A 30 -0.36 -22.32 2.53
N ILE A 31 -1.62 -22.78 2.62
CA ILE A 31 -2.79 -21.89 2.59
C ILE A 31 -3.01 -21.19 3.93
N ASP A 32 -2.83 -21.85 5.09
CA ASP A 32 -3.57 -21.37 6.26
C ASP A 32 -3.07 -20.03 6.84
N ILE A 33 -1.78 -19.89 7.17
CA ILE A 33 -1.28 -18.67 7.83
C ILE A 33 -0.91 -17.54 6.86
N PHE A 34 -0.39 -17.89 5.68
CA PHE A 34 0.04 -16.92 4.68
C PHE A 34 -1.16 -16.24 4.00
N CYS A 35 -2.18 -17.02 3.63
CA CYS A 35 -3.41 -16.47 3.06
C CYS A 35 -4.14 -15.60 4.09
N LEU A 36 -4.14 -16.00 5.36
CA LEU A 36 -4.73 -15.21 6.42
C LEU A 36 -3.99 -13.88 6.60
N ALA A 37 -2.66 -13.89 6.59
CA ALA A 37 -1.85 -12.67 6.70
C ALA A 37 -2.11 -11.72 5.52
N HIS A 38 -2.16 -12.23 4.29
CA HIS A 38 -2.49 -11.46 3.08
C HIS A 38 -3.90 -10.88 3.16
N ALA A 39 -4.91 -11.72 3.41
CA ALA A 39 -6.30 -11.28 3.51
C ALA A 39 -6.50 -10.24 4.62
N LEU A 40 -5.88 -10.40 5.79
CA LEU A 40 -5.94 -9.42 6.88
C LEU A 40 -5.18 -8.13 6.55
N GLY A 41 -4.02 -8.23 5.89
CA GLY A 41 -3.26 -7.08 5.44
C GLY A 41 -4.05 -6.24 4.44
N TRP A 42 -4.68 -6.88 3.46
CA TRP A 42 -5.52 -6.23 2.45
C TRP A 42 -6.83 -5.71 2.99
N PHE A 43 -7.43 -6.41 3.95
CA PHE A 43 -8.53 -5.89 4.74
C PHE A 43 -8.14 -4.57 5.42
N GLY A 44 -7.01 -4.54 6.11
CA GLY A 44 -6.49 -3.32 6.75
C GLY A 44 -6.25 -2.18 5.76
N LYS A 45 -5.59 -2.46 4.63
CA LYS A 45 -5.34 -1.48 3.56
C LYS A 45 -6.65 -0.92 3.00
N ALA A 46 -7.67 -1.74 2.81
CA ALA A 46 -8.98 -1.29 2.37
C ALA A 46 -9.67 -0.36 3.39
N LEU A 47 -9.50 -0.58 4.69
CA LEU A 47 -10.00 0.35 5.71
C LEU A 47 -9.29 1.71 5.70
N ILE A 48 -8.01 1.73 5.29
CA ILE A 48 -7.21 2.95 5.20
C ILE A 48 -7.51 3.73 3.91
N LEU A 49 -7.43 3.07 2.75
CA LEU A 49 -7.56 3.72 1.43
C LEU A 49 -9.02 3.97 1.04
N ARG A 50 -9.95 3.13 1.51
CA ARG A 50 -11.40 3.23 1.29
C ARG A 50 -11.82 3.46 -0.16
N ASP A 51 -11.04 2.93 -1.08
CA ASP A 51 -11.29 2.98 -2.52
C ASP A 51 -10.90 1.62 -3.09
N TYR A 52 -11.85 0.99 -3.78
CA TYR A 52 -11.68 -0.36 -4.31
C TYR A 52 -10.60 -0.41 -5.40
N TRP A 53 -10.56 0.59 -6.28
CA TRP A 53 -9.63 0.65 -7.40
C TRP A 53 -8.20 0.88 -6.94
N PHE A 54 -8.00 1.77 -5.96
CA PHE A 54 -6.68 2.04 -5.41
C PHE A 54 -6.11 0.81 -4.70
N CYS A 55 -6.95 0.07 -3.98
CA CYS A 55 -6.52 -1.19 -3.37
C CYS A 55 -6.11 -2.23 -4.42
N TRP A 56 -6.86 -2.35 -5.52
CA TRP A 56 -6.49 -3.25 -6.62
C TRP A 56 -5.19 -2.84 -7.32
N ILE A 57 -5.02 -1.55 -7.61
CA ILE A 57 -3.79 -1.03 -8.22
C ILE A 57 -2.60 -1.32 -7.30
N LEU A 58 -2.75 -1.05 -6.00
CA LEU A 58 -1.70 -1.31 -5.02
C LEU A 58 -1.41 -2.83 -4.89
N SER A 59 -2.43 -3.68 -4.99
CA SER A 59 -2.29 -5.15 -4.93
C SER A 59 -1.43 -5.67 -6.05
N ILE A 60 -1.77 -5.29 -7.29
CA ILE A 60 -0.98 -5.66 -8.46
C ILE A 60 0.42 -5.04 -8.40
N ALA A 61 0.54 -3.78 -7.97
CA ALA A 61 1.83 -3.10 -7.87
C ALA A 61 2.76 -3.76 -6.84
N PHE A 62 2.20 -4.27 -5.73
CA PHE A 62 2.96 -4.99 -4.72
C PHE A 62 3.51 -6.32 -5.26
N GLU A 63 2.69 -7.14 -5.92
CA GLU A 63 3.18 -8.37 -6.56
C GLU A 63 4.24 -8.11 -7.62
N LEU A 64 4.04 -7.06 -8.45
CA LEU A 64 5.05 -6.67 -9.44
C LEU A 64 6.36 -6.26 -8.78
N ALA A 65 6.31 -5.63 -7.60
CA ALA A 65 7.49 -5.29 -6.83
C ALA A 65 8.18 -6.54 -6.27
N GLU A 66 7.44 -7.49 -5.70
CA GLU A 66 7.99 -8.77 -5.22
C GLU A 66 8.67 -9.54 -6.36
N TYR A 67 7.97 -9.70 -7.49
CA TYR A 67 8.51 -10.35 -8.69
C TYR A 67 9.76 -9.64 -9.22
N SER A 68 9.81 -8.31 -9.10
CA SER A 68 10.98 -7.52 -9.50
C SER A 68 12.16 -7.68 -8.55
N LEU A 69 11.92 -7.97 -7.28
CA LEU A 69 12.92 -7.96 -6.21
C LEU A 69 13.33 -9.36 -5.73
N GLN A 70 12.75 -10.43 -6.28
CA GLN A 70 13.09 -11.83 -5.96
C GLN A 70 14.58 -12.18 -6.12
N HIS A 71 15.30 -11.49 -7.02
CA HIS A 71 16.74 -11.68 -7.20
C HIS A 71 17.58 -11.09 -6.04
N GLN A 72 17.03 -10.16 -5.27
CA GLN A 72 17.69 -9.57 -4.10
C GLN A 72 17.27 -10.28 -2.81
N LEU A 73 15.99 -10.64 -2.70
CA LEU A 73 15.41 -11.20 -1.50
C LEU A 73 14.81 -12.58 -1.81
N PRO A 74 15.40 -13.68 -1.30
CA PRO A 74 14.90 -15.03 -1.56
C PRO A 74 13.51 -15.28 -0.98
N ASN A 75 13.04 -14.42 -0.06
CA ASN A 75 11.68 -14.49 0.48
C ASN A 75 10.61 -14.27 -0.61
N PHE A 76 10.93 -13.58 -1.71
CA PHE A 76 9.98 -13.29 -2.79
C PHE A 76 10.08 -14.29 -3.96
N ALA A 77 10.92 -15.32 -3.85
CA ALA A 77 11.10 -16.31 -4.89
C ALA A 77 10.03 -17.42 -4.74
N GLU A 78 8.79 -17.09 -5.08
CA GLU A 78 7.65 -18.00 -4.99
C GLU A 78 7.19 -18.50 -6.38
N CYS A 79 6.24 -19.43 -6.42
CA CYS A 79 5.71 -19.90 -7.69
C CYS A 79 4.89 -18.80 -8.36
N TRP A 80 4.90 -18.72 -9.69
CA TRP A 80 4.12 -17.71 -10.43
C TRP A 80 2.61 -17.76 -10.08
N TRP A 81 2.07 -18.95 -9.77
CA TRP A 81 0.66 -19.12 -9.44
C TRP A 81 0.35 -18.69 -8.01
N ASP A 82 1.33 -18.71 -7.09
CA ASP A 82 1.18 -18.18 -5.73
C ASP A 82 0.90 -16.66 -5.84
N HIS A 83 1.79 -15.92 -6.51
CA HIS A 83 1.61 -14.47 -6.73
C HIS A 83 0.26 -14.09 -7.36
N TRP A 84 -0.09 -14.68 -8.50
CA TRP A 84 -1.25 -14.21 -9.26
C TRP A 84 -2.57 -14.82 -8.81
N VAL A 85 -2.59 -16.11 -8.51
CA VAL A 85 -3.84 -16.81 -8.19
C VAL A 85 -4.10 -16.76 -6.70
N LEU A 86 -3.12 -17.15 -5.88
CA LEU A 86 -3.31 -17.22 -4.44
C LEU A 86 -3.34 -15.81 -3.83
N ASP A 87 -2.36 -14.97 -4.14
CA ASP A 87 -2.25 -13.67 -3.48
C ASP A 87 -3.22 -12.67 -4.10
N VAL A 88 -3.06 -12.30 -5.37
CA VAL A 88 -3.92 -11.25 -5.98
C VAL A 88 -5.39 -11.64 -6.03
N LEU A 89 -5.70 -12.78 -6.64
CA LEU A 89 -7.09 -13.13 -6.98
C LEU A 89 -7.88 -13.69 -5.81
N LEU A 90 -7.24 -14.39 -4.87
CA LEU A 90 -7.92 -14.99 -3.72
C LEU A 90 -7.74 -14.15 -2.46
N CYS A 91 -6.52 -14.06 -1.92
CA CYS A 91 -6.29 -13.48 -0.60
C CYS A 91 -6.49 -11.97 -0.57
N ASN A 92 -5.84 -11.27 -1.49
CA ASN A 92 -5.86 -9.81 -1.58
C ASN A 92 -7.28 -9.36 -1.96
N TRP A 93 -7.88 -9.97 -2.99
CA TRP A 93 -9.27 -9.70 -3.36
C TRP A 93 -10.25 -9.93 -2.21
N LEU A 94 -10.15 -11.05 -1.48
CA LEU A 94 -11.01 -11.34 -0.34
C LEU A 94 -10.86 -10.27 0.75
N GLY A 95 -9.63 -9.91 1.10
CA GLY A 95 -9.33 -8.86 2.06
C GLY A 95 -9.93 -7.51 1.64
N ILE A 96 -9.70 -7.11 0.39
CA ILE A 96 -10.26 -5.88 -0.18
C ILE A 96 -11.79 -5.92 -0.15
N TYR A 97 -12.42 -7.01 -0.59
CA TYR A 97 -13.86 -7.16 -0.63
C TYR A 97 -14.49 -7.02 0.77
N VAL A 98 -13.97 -7.74 1.76
CA VAL A 98 -14.45 -7.68 3.15
C VAL A 98 -14.19 -6.29 3.76
N GLY A 99 -13.05 -5.68 3.46
CA GLY A 99 -12.70 -4.34 3.92
C GLY A 99 -13.67 -3.28 3.39
N MET A 100 -13.92 -3.27 2.08
CA MET A 100 -14.86 -2.34 1.47
C MET A 100 -16.30 -2.55 1.96
N ARG A 101 -16.74 -3.80 2.15
CA ARG A 101 -18.04 -4.09 2.77
C ARG A 101 -18.13 -3.58 4.20
N THR A 102 -17.02 -3.63 4.94
CA THR A 102 -16.94 -3.10 6.31
C THR A 102 -17.06 -1.58 6.32
N CYS A 103 -16.37 -0.89 5.41
CA CYS A 103 -16.52 0.56 5.23
C CYS A 103 -17.97 0.94 4.91
N ALA A 104 -18.59 0.31 3.90
CA ALA A 104 -19.97 0.56 3.52
C ALA A 104 -20.97 0.28 4.67
N TYR A 105 -20.75 -0.78 5.45
CA TYR A 105 -21.59 -1.10 6.60
C TYR A 105 -21.54 -0.02 7.69
N PHE A 106 -20.36 0.58 7.92
CA PHE A 106 -20.19 1.63 8.92
C PHE A 106 -20.59 3.02 8.41
N GLU A 107 -20.45 3.28 7.12
CA GLU A 107 -20.95 4.50 6.47
C GLU A 107 -22.47 4.66 6.64
N VAL A 108 -23.23 3.59 6.43
CA VAL A 108 -24.70 3.60 6.57
C VAL A 108 -25.14 3.76 8.03
N LYS A 109 -24.25 3.57 9.02
CA LYS A 109 -24.57 3.68 10.45
C LYS A 109 -24.15 5.01 11.03
N HIS A 110 -25.11 5.93 11.20
CA HIS A 110 -24.88 7.16 11.94
C HIS A 110 -24.55 6.90 13.42
N PHE A 111 -23.40 7.40 13.86
CA PHE A 111 -22.97 7.30 15.27
C PHE A 111 -23.31 8.58 16.04
N THR A 112 -24.07 8.43 17.13
CA THR A 112 -24.27 9.51 18.11
C THR A 112 -23.15 9.50 19.15
N TRP A 113 -22.29 10.51 19.12
CA TRP A 113 -21.25 10.72 20.13
C TRP A 113 -21.90 11.27 21.42
N ARG A 114 -22.05 10.43 22.45
CA ARG A 114 -22.49 10.83 23.81
C ARG A 114 -21.33 10.67 24.81
N SER A 115 -21.27 11.50 25.86
CA SER A 115 -20.24 11.45 26.91
C SER A 115 -20.14 10.06 27.58
N ILE A 116 -18.91 9.59 27.85
CA ILE A 116 -18.60 8.31 28.52
C ILE A 116 -19.30 8.19 29.88
N GLN A 117 -19.44 9.31 30.59
CA GLN A 117 -20.08 9.37 31.91
C GLN A 117 -21.57 8.96 31.87
N SER A 118 -22.25 9.12 30.73
CA SER A 118 -23.68 8.76 30.58
C SER A 118 -23.93 7.25 30.38
N THR A 119 -22.89 6.43 30.17
CA THR A 119 -23.05 5.02 29.77
C THR A 119 -22.87 4.06 30.94
N LYS A 120 -23.96 3.41 31.36
CA LYS A 120 -23.95 2.36 32.39
C LYS A 120 -23.48 1.01 31.80
N GLY A 121 -22.48 0.39 32.45
CA GLY A 121 -22.01 -0.97 32.16
C GLY A 121 -20.62 -1.08 31.50
N VAL A 122 -19.77 -1.97 32.01
CA VAL A 122 -18.36 -2.17 31.59
C VAL A 122 -18.27 -2.59 30.12
N ARG A 123 -19.07 -3.56 29.66
CA ARG A 123 -19.10 -4.00 28.24
C ARG A 123 -19.45 -2.87 27.27
N ARG A 124 -20.35 -1.95 27.67
CA ARG A 124 -20.74 -0.79 26.86
C ARG A 124 -19.65 0.29 26.85
N LYS A 125 -18.91 0.45 27.96
CA LYS A 125 -17.71 1.29 28.02
C LYS A 125 -16.59 0.76 27.12
N THR A 126 -16.25 -0.54 27.21
CA THR A 126 -15.22 -1.16 26.35
C THR A 126 -15.57 -1.05 24.87
N LYS A 127 -16.82 -1.34 24.49
CA LYS A 127 -17.29 -1.17 23.10
C LYS A 127 -17.17 0.28 22.62
N ARG A 128 -17.31 1.28 23.50
CA ARG A 128 -17.15 2.70 23.15
C ARG A 128 -15.68 3.11 23.05
N VAL A 129 -14.81 2.60 23.92
CA VAL A 129 -13.35 2.79 23.80
C VAL A 129 -12.86 2.24 22.48
N LEU A 130 -13.24 1.00 22.12
CA LEU A 130 -12.90 0.43 20.81
C LEU A 130 -13.40 1.28 19.64
N LYS A 131 -14.56 1.92 19.79
CA LYS A 131 -15.08 2.88 18.79
C LYS A 131 -14.35 4.22 18.74
N GLN A 132 -13.63 4.62 19.79
CA GLN A 132 -12.78 5.82 19.72
C GLN A 132 -11.54 5.57 18.86
N PHE A 133 -11.12 4.30 18.75
CA PHE A 133 -10.05 3.88 17.85
C PHE A 133 -10.56 3.60 16.42
N THR A 134 -11.87 3.63 16.19
CA THR A 134 -12.42 3.62 14.82
C THR A 134 -12.53 5.03 14.27
N PRO A 135 -12.28 5.25 12.97
CA PRO A 135 -12.42 6.56 12.34
C PRO A 135 -13.78 7.23 12.61
N HIS A 136 -13.75 8.57 12.74
CA HIS A 136 -14.96 9.38 13.00
C HIS A 136 -15.98 9.33 11.86
N ASP A 137 -15.49 9.15 10.64
CA ASP A 137 -16.29 9.04 9.43
C ASP A 137 -15.76 7.85 8.60
N TRP A 138 -16.67 7.11 7.96
CA TRP A 138 -16.43 5.91 7.18
C TRP A 138 -16.76 6.06 5.69
N THR A 139 -17.07 7.29 5.27
CA THR A 139 -17.29 7.65 3.87
C THR A 139 -16.22 7.12 2.93
N GLU A 140 -16.68 6.67 1.77
CA GLU A 140 -15.85 6.27 0.63
C GLU A 140 -14.98 7.46 0.16
N PHE A 141 -13.74 7.18 -0.23
CA PHE A 141 -12.84 8.21 -0.73
C PHE A 141 -12.87 8.26 -2.24
N HIS A 142 -13.46 9.31 -2.80
CA HIS A 142 -13.41 9.56 -4.24
C HIS A 142 -12.13 10.33 -4.57
N TRP A 143 -11.09 9.58 -4.93
CA TRP A 143 -9.82 10.16 -5.34
C TRP A 143 -9.95 10.71 -6.76
N GLU A 144 -10.05 12.03 -6.91
CA GLU A 144 -9.96 12.67 -8.22
C GLU A 144 -8.51 12.67 -8.76
N GLY A 145 -7.88 11.50 -8.83
CA GLY A 145 -6.44 11.34 -9.13
C GLY A 145 -6.02 11.84 -10.50
N THR A 146 -6.96 12.28 -11.34
CA THR A 146 -6.65 12.85 -12.66
C THR A 146 -7.37 14.17 -12.96
N SER A 147 -7.98 14.82 -11.96
CA SER A 147 -8.62 16.15 -12.15
C SER A 147 -7.58 17.26 -12.35
N SER A 148 -6.47 17.21 -11.60
CA SER A 148 -5.35 18.13 -11.73
C SER A 148 -4.01 17.40 -11.75
N PHE A 149 -2.97 18.06 -12.25
CA PHE A 149 -1.60 17.53 -12.19
C PHE A 149 -1.13 17.33 -10.75
N ALA A 150 -1.50 18.23 -9.84
CA ALA A 150 -1.17 18.11 -8.41
C ALA A 150 -1.86 16.89 -7.78
N SER A 151 -3.15 16.66 -8.10
CA SER A 151 -3.90 15.48 -7.63
C SER A 151 -3.28 14.18 -8.16
N TYR A 152 -2.84 14.17 -9.41
CA TYR A 152 -2.12 13.04 -10.00
C TYR A 152 -0.81 12.74 -9.27
N CYS A 153 0.04 13.76 -9.06
CA CYS A 153 1.28 13.61 -8.32
C CYS A 153 1.04 13.15 -6.88
N ALA A 154 0.00 13.68 -6.21
CA ALA A 154 -0.32 13.30 -4.85
C ALA A 154 -0.80 11.86 -4.73
N VAL A 155 -1.65 11.38 -5.66
CA VAL A 155 -2.08 9.98 -5.71
C VAL A 155 -0.90 9.06 -6.02
N PHE A 156 -0.02 9.44 -6.96
CA PHE A 156 1.18 8.67 -7.23
C PHE A 156 2.09 8.58 -6.00
N LEU A 157 2.33 9.69 -5.31
CA LEU A 157 3.11 9.72 -4.08
C LEU A 157 2.47 8.91 -2.95
N LEU A 158 1.14 8.93 -2.83
CA LEU A 158 0.40 8.09 -1.89
C LEU A 158 0.65 6.60 -2.17
N LEU A 159 0.43 6.15 -3.41
CA LEU A 159 0.64 4.74 -3.79
C LEU A 159 2.10 4.32 -3.62
N ALA A 160 3.06 5.18 -4.01
CA ALA A 160 4.48 4.93 -3.83
C ALA A 160 4.89 4.84 -2.34
N THR A 161 4.31 5.69 -1.49
CA THR A 161 4.56 5.66 -0.04
C THR A 161 4.01 4.38 0.59
N PHE A 162 2.81 3.93 0.18
CA PHE A 162 2.28 2.64 0.62
C PHE A 162 3.16 1.49 0.16
N LEU A 163 3.54 1.45 -1.11
CA LEU A 163 4.40 0.40 -1.64
C LEU A 163 5.75 0.35 -0.90
N ALA A 164 6.36 1.51 -0.65
CA ALA A 164 7.57 1.60 0.17
C ALA A 164 7.34 1.14 1.62
N ALA A 165 6.22 1.53 2.23
CA ALA A 165 5.89 1.13 3.59
C ALA A 165 5.77 -0.39 3.74
N GLU A 166 5.30 -1.08 2.71
CA GLU A 166 5.20 -2.55 2.67
C GLU A 166 6.54 -3.22 2.36
N LEU A 167 7.35 -2.66 1.46
CA LEU A 167 8.67 -3.24 1.10
C LEU A 167 9.75 -3.02 2.15
N ASN A 168 9.74 -1.88 2.85
CA ASN A 168 10.71 -1.51 3.88
C ASN A 168 10.95 -2.61 4.93
N PRO A 169 9.93 -3.21 5.57
CA PRO A 169 10.15 -4.26 6.59
C PRO A 169 10.89 -5.48 6.03
N PHE A 170 10.70 -5.85 4.76
CA PHE A 170 11.43 -6.96 4.14
C PHE A 170 12.92 -6.67 3.97
N TYR A 171 13.28 -5.42 3.64
CA TYR A 171 14.68 -5.02 3.60
C TYR A 171 15.27 -4.84 5.00
N LEU A 172 14.55 -4.17 5.90
CA LEU A 172 15.03 -3.92 7.26
C LEU A 172 15.27 -5.23 8.02
N LYS A 173 14.38 -6.21 7.91
CA LYS A 173 14.60 -7.52 8.53
C LYS A 173 15.85 -8.21 7.97
N SER A 174 16.07 -8.13 6.66
CA SER A 174 17.24 -8.72 6.00
C SER A 174 18.55 -8.01 6.41
N LEU A 175 18.54 -6.68 6.49
CA LEU A 175 19.71 -5.89 6.89
C LEU A 175 20.05 -6.03 8.38
N LEU A 176 19.03 -6.18 9.23
CA LEU A 176 19.18 -6.32 10.69
C LEU A 176 19.22 -7.78 11.14
N TRP A 177 19.16 -8.75 10.22
CA TRP A 177 19.21 -10.18 10.51
C TRP A 177 18.11 -10.62 11.50
N MET A 178 16.90 -10.08 11.33
CA MET A 178 15.73 -10.38 12.16
C MET A 178 14.80 -11.40 11.51
N GLU A 179 14.22 -12.27 12.33
CA GLU A 179 13.19 -13.22 11.91
C GLU A 179 11.85 -12.51 11.61
N PRO A 180 11.04 -12.98 10.63
CA PRO A 180 9.75 -12.35 10.29
C PRO A 180 8.74 -12.27 11.45
N SER A 181 8.78 -13.25 12.35
CA SER A 181 7.93 -13.33 13.54
C SER A 181 8.40 -12.42 14.68
N HIS A 182 9.52 -11.70 14.50
CA HIS A 182 10.09 -10.89 15.55
C HIS A 182 9.11 -9.77 15.97
N PRO A 183 8.88 -9.55 17.27
CA PRO A 183 7.88 -8.58 17.74
C PRO A 183 8.08 -7.15 17.23
N ILE A 184 9.32 -6.74 16.94
CA ILE A 184 9.62 -5.42 16.35
C ILE A 184 8.99 -5.27 14.95
N ILE A 185 9.00 -6.31 14.11
CA ILE A 185 8.41 -6.24 12.77
C ILE A 185 6.89 -6.15 12.88
N ILE A 186 6.29 -6.98 13.73
CA ILE A 186 4.84 -7.01 13.96
C ILE A 186 4.36 -5.67 14.55
N SER A 187 5.05 -5.16 15.57
CA SER A 187 4.73 -3.87 16.18
C SER A 187 4.92 -2.70 15.22
N ARG A 188 5.94 -2.74 14.35
CA ARG A 188 6.12 -1.74 13.28
C ARG A 188 4.97 -1.77 12.29
N LEU A 189 4.54 -2.95 11.84
CA LEU A 189 3.39 -3.10 10.93
C LEU A 189 2.11 -2.55 11.57
N ALA A 190 1.84 -2.90 12.83
CA ALA A 190 0.71 -2.38 13.59
C ALA A 190 0.79 -0.86 13.78
N GLY A 191 1.97 -0.32 14.12
CA GLY A 191 2.21 1.11 14.29
C GLY A 191 1.95 1.90 13.01
N VAL A 192 2.52 1.45 11.89
CA VAL A 192 2.31 2.06 10.56
C VAL A 192 0.83 2.01 10.18
N PHE A 193 0.15 0.88 10.38
CA PHE A 193 -1.29 0.75 10.14
C PHE A 193 -2.10 1.79 10.94
N MET A 194 -1.83 1.92 12.25
CA MET A 194 -2.53 2.86 13.12
C MET A 194 -2.26 4.32 12.75
N CYS A 195 -1.04 4.65 12.32
CA CYS A 195 -0.70 5.99 11.83
C CYS A 195 -1.28 6.28 10.44
N ALA A 196 -1.43 5.26 9.59
CA ALA A 196 -1.94 5.40 8.23
C ALA A 196 -3.44 5.75 8.18
N LEU A 197 -4.24 5.25 9.14
CA LEU A 197 -5.68 5.55 9.23
C LEU A 197 -5.99 7.06 9.25
N PRO A 198 -5.45 7.87 10.20
CA PRO A 198 -5.66 9.32 10.18
C PRO A 198 -4.87 10.02 9.08
N ALA A 199 -3.66 9.55 8.74
CA ALA A 199 -2.80 10.17 7.73
C ALA A 199 -3.45 10.22 6.33
N VAL A 200 -4.01 9.09 5.88
CA VAL A 200 -4.66 9.03 4.55
C VAL A 200 -5.93 9.89 4.51
N ARG A 201 -6.67 9.94 5.62
CA ARG A 201 -7.83 10.83 5.72
C ARG A 201 -7.44 12.31 5.65
N GLU A 202 -6.38 12.72 6.36
CA GLU A 202 -5.87 14.09 6.29
C GLU A 202 -5.41 14.44 4.87
N LEU A 203 -4.73 13.51 4.19
CA LEU A 203 -4.31 13.70 2.81
C LEU A 203 -5.51 13.84 1.87
N TYR A 204 -6.54 12.99 2.02
CA TYR A 204 -7.76 13.06 1.24
C TYR A 204 -8.46 14.43 1.40
N GLN A 205 -8.57 14.92 2.64
CA GLN A 205 -9.15 16.23 2.92
C GLN A 205 -8.33 17.37 2.33
N TYR A 206 -6.99 17.29 2.39
CA TYR A 206 -6.09 18.27 1.78
C TYR A 206 -6.24 18.37 0.26
N LEU A 207 -6.44 17.24 -0.42
CA LEU A 207 -6.55 17.21 -1.89
C LEU A 207 -7.93 17.63 -2.40
N ASN A 208 -9.00 17.20 -1.73
CA ASN A 208 -10.37 17.39 -2.22
C ASN A 208 -11.11 18.58 -1.60
N HIS A 209 -10.66 19.09 -0.44
CA HIS A 209 -11.26 20.22 0.26
C HIS A 209 -10.21 21.28 0.64
N PRO A 210 -9.53 21.90 -0.35
CA PRO A 210 -8.47 22.88 -0.10
C PRO A 210 -8.96 24.10 0.70
N GLU A 211 -10.25 24.41 0.68
CA GLU A 211 -10.88 25.47 1.47
C GLU A 211 -10.93 25.17 2.98
N LYS A 212 -10.93 23.89 3.36
CA LYS A 212 -10.93 23.45 4.77
C LYS A 212 -9.53 23.03 5.25
N ALA A 213 -8.70 22.51 4.35
CA ALA A 213 -7.38 21.98 4.66
C ALA A 213 -6.30 22.66 3.79
N VAL A 214 -5.84 23.83 4.24
CA VAL A 214 -4.80 24.62 3.53
C VAL A 214 -3.41 23.97 3.64
N ARG A 215 -3.18 23.16 4.67
CA ARG A 215 -1.92 22.46 4.92
C ARG A 215 -2.16 20.98 5.09
N MET A 216 -1.20 20.17 4.63
CA MET A 216 -1.19 18.74 4.88
C MET A 216 -1.06 18.48 6.39
N GLY A 217 -1.86 17.54 6.90
CA GLY A 217 -1.94 17.26 8.33
C GLY A 217 -0.67 16.63 8.91
N GLN A 218 -0.57 16.66 10.24
CA GLN A 218 0.64 16.23 10.96
C GLN A 218 0.84 14.71 10.86
N HIS A 219 -0.24 13.92 10.85
CA HIS A 219 -0.14 12.47 10.75
C HIS A 219 0.34 12.05 9.36
N ALA A 220 -0.15 12.71 8.30
CA ALA A 220 0.33 12.50 6.94
C ALA A 220 1.83 12.79 6.80
N TRP A 221 2.30 13.94 7.31
CA TRP A 221 3.72 14.30 7.30
C TRP A 221 4.58 13.32 8.08
N LEU A 222 4.16 12.95 9.29
CA LEU A 222 4.92 12.03 10.14
C LEU A 222 5.05 10.65 9.49
N LEU A 223 3.97 10.11 8.92
CA LEU A 223 4.01 8.84 8.21
C LEU A 223 4.97 8.92 7.02
N PHE A 224 4.83 9.94 6.17
CA PHE A 224 5.70 10.12 5.01
C PHE A 224 7.17 10.23 5.41
N ALA A 225 7.50 11.05 6.42
CA ALA A 225 8.86 11.19 6.93
C ALA A 225 9.41 9.89 7.52
N THR A 226 8.56 9.09 8.20
CA THR A 226 8.95 7.79 8.77
C THR A 226 9.34 6.82 7.66
N ILE A 227 8.47 6.63 6.66
CA ILE A 227 8.73 5.72 5.53
C ILE A 227 9.94 6.18 4.72
N LEU A 228 10.08 7.49 4.49
CA LEU A 228 11.24 8.05 3.79
C LEU A 228 12.54 7.81 4.58
N THR A 229 12.52 7.95 5.90
CA THR A 229 13.69 7.72 6.74
C THR A 229 14.11 6.25 6.70
N GLU A 230 13.16 5.32 6.80
CA GLU A 230 13.41 3.89 6.64
C GLU A 230 14.02 3.57 5.26
N LEU A 231 13.48 4.15 4.18
CA LEU A 231 14.05 4.01 2.83
C LEU A 231 15.50 4.49 2.78
N LEU A 232 15.80 5.67 3.33
CA LEU A 232 17.16 6.22 3.37
C LEU A 232 18.13 5.33 4.15
N ILE A 233 17.66 4.71 5.25
CA ILE A 233 18.43 3.71 5.99
C ILE A 233 18.69 2.50 5.09
N ILE A 234 17.67 1.95 4.44
CA ILE A 234 17.84 0.81 3.54
C ILE A 234 18.86 1.13 2.44
N PHE A 235 18.73 2.27 1.75
CA PHE A 235 19.67 2.68 0.70
C PHE A 235 21.11 2.87 1.19
N LYS A 236 21.29 3.41 2.40
CA LYS A 236 22.62 3.64 2.95
C LYS A 236 23.31 2.32 3.34
N TRP A 237 22.59 1.40 3.97
CA TRP A 237 23.15 0.18 4.55
C TRP A 237 23.07 -1.06 3.65
N SER A 238 22.32 -1.01 2.54
CA SER A 238 22.26 -2.09 1.54
C SER A 238 23.43 -2.12 0.54
N ARG A 239 24.34 -1.14 0.59
CA ARG A 239 25.46 -1.03 -0.36
C ARG A 239 26.36 -2.27 -0.29
N GLY A 240 26.48 -2.99 -1.40
CA GLY A 240 27.31 -4.18 -1.50
C GLY A 240 26.69 -5.46 -0.89
N MET A 241 25.47 -5.40 -0.37
CA MET A 241 24.78 -6.56 0.19
C MET A 241 24.09 -7.42 -0.88
N PHE A 242 23.57 -6.79 -1.93
CA PHE A 242 22.90 -7.45 -3.05
C PHE A 242 23.78 -7.38 -4.29
N ALA A 243 24.61 -8.41 -4.49
CA ALA A 243 25.58 -8.46 -5.59
C ALA A 243 24.95 -8.80 -6.94
N GLU A 244 23.78 -9.44 -6.94
CA GLU A 244 23.09 -9.84 -8.16
C GLU A 244 22.57 -8.63 -8.94
N PRO A 245 22.93 -8.50 -10.23
CA PRO A 245 22.46 -7.39 -11.05
C PRO A 245 20.97 -7.53 -11.33
N PHE A 246 20.27 -6.39 -11.37
CA PHE A 246 18.87 -6.36 -11.80
C PHE A 246 18.72 -6.98 -13.21
N PRO A 247 17.85 -8.00 -13.36
CA PRO A 247 17.60 -8.63 -14.65
C PRO A 247 17.14 -7.64 -15.72
N THR A 248 17.56 -7.89 -16.96
CA THR A 248 17.31 -6.97 -18.09
C THR A 248 15.83 -6.80 -18.41
N TYR A 249 15.04 -7.87 -18.33
CA TYR A 249 13.59 -7.83 -18.56
C TYR A 249 12.88 -6.96 -17.51
N ILE A 250 13.32 -7.01 -16.25
CA ILE A 250 12.79 -6.17 -15.16
C ILE A 250 13.14 -4.70 -15.43
N LYS A 251 14.41 -4.40 -15.77
CA LYS A 251 14.83 -3.03 -16.14
C LYS A 251 13.99 -2.47 -17.28
N PHE A 252 13.74 -3.26 -18.31
CA PHE A 252 12.91 -2.86 -19.44
C PHE A 252 11.47 -2.60 -19.01
N ALA A 253 10.86 -3.51 -18.25
CA ALA A 253 9.50 -3.36 -17.74
C ALA A 253 9.33 -2.07 -16.90
N TRP A 254 10.24 -1.80 -15.97
CA TRP A 254 10.21 -0.57 -15.16
C TRP A 254 10.49 0.69 -15.98
N SER A 255 11.31 0.60 -17.03
CA SER A 255 11.55 1.72 -17.95
C SER A 255 10.29 2.06 -18.74
N VAL A 256 9.58 1.04 -19.25
CA VAL A 256 8.30 1.22 -19.94
C VAL A 256 7.24 1.77 -18.98
N GLY A 257 7.10 1.19 -17.78
CA GLY A 257 6.16 1.66 -16.77
C GLY A 257 6.42 3.12 -16.38
N SER A 258 7.68 3.48 -16.14
CA SER A 258 8.10 4.84 -15.81
C SER A 258 7.84 5.82 -16.97
N ALA A 259 8.09 5.39 -18.21
CA ALA A 259 7.75 6.18 -19.40
C ALA A 259 6.24 6.43 -19.47
N LEU A 260 5.39 5.42 -19.26
CA LEU A 260 3.93 5.58 -19.25
C LEU A 260 3.45 6.53 -18.17
N LEU A 261 4.01 6.45 -16.95
CA LEU A 261 3.69 7.33 -15.83
C LEU A 261 4.05 8.81 -16.07
N ILE A 262 5.00 9.09 -16.97
CA ILE A 262 5.39 10.45 -17.37
C ILE A 262 4.60 10.91 -18.61
N VAL A 263 4.44 10.02 -19.59
CA VAL A 263 3.76 10.31 -20.86
C VAL A 263 2.29 10.62 -20.60
N TYR A 264 1.58 9.81 -19.82
CA TYR A 264 0.15 10.02 -19.54
C TYR A 264 -0.18 11.43 -19.02
N PRO A 265 0.41 11.92 -17.90
CA PRO A 265 0.11 13.26 -17.40
C PRO A 265 0.61 14.35 -18.36
N SER A 266 1.71 14.11 -19.10
CA SER A 266 2.20 15.06 -20.11
C SER A 266 1.18 15.28 -21.22
N PHE A 267 0.54 14.22 -21.73
CA PHE A 267 -0.51 14.32 -22.72
C PHE A 267 -1.80 14.90 -22.15
N LYS A 268 -2.24 14.42 -20.97
CA LYS A 268 -3.51 14.83 -20.36
C LYS A 268 -3.52 16.28 -19.88
N PHE A 269 -2.45 16.74 -19.22
CA PHE A 269 -2.39 18.07 -18.61
C PHE A 269 -1.52 19.06 -19.41
N GLY A 270 -0.46 18.57 -20.06
CA GLY A 270 0.47 19.40 -20.84
C GLY A 270 -0.15 19.93 -22.14
N LEU A 271 -0.73 19.06 -22.97
CA LEU A 271 -1.29 19.47 -24.27
C LEU A 271 -2.40 20.53 -24.16
N PRO A 272 -3.40 20.41 -23.26
CA PRO A 272 -4.42 21.46 -23.11
C PRO A 272 -3.82 22.78 -22.62
N THR A 273 -2.77 22.74 -21.80
CA THR A 273 -2.08 23.93 -21.29
C THR A 273 -1.32 24.65 -22.40
N ILE A 274 -0.59 23.91 -23.24
CA ILE A 274 0.09 24.45 -24.43
C ILE A 274 -0.93 25.05 -25.40
N ARG A 275 -2.03 24.34 -25.70
CA ARG A 275 -3.10 24.85 -26.58
C ARG A 275 -3.76 26.13 -26.05
N ARG A 276 -3.92 26.26 -24.72
CA ARG A 276 -4.43 27.50 -24.09
C ARG A 276 -3.41 28.63 -24.16
N TYR A 277 -2.13 28.33 -23.97
CA TYR A 277 -1.03 29.30 -24.09
C TYR A 277 -0.93 29.85 -25.52
N LEU A 278 -0.91 28.98 -26.53
CA LEU A 278 -0.85 29.37 -27.94
C LEU A 278 -2.04 30.26 -28.34
N ARG A 279 -3.28 29.87 -27.99
CA ARG A 279 -4.48 30.69 -28.25
C ARG A 279 -4.47 32.05 -27.55
N ARG A 280 -3.82 32.16 -26.38
CA ARG A 280 -3.65 33.44 -25.68
C ARG A 280 -2.58 34.30 -26.33
N ALA A 281 -1.49 33.69 -26.78
CA ALA A 281 -0.42 34.38 -27.51
C ALA A 281 -0.93 34.93 -28.85
N GLU A 282 -1.74 34.15 -29.57
CA GLU A 282 -2.38 34.56 -30.82
C GLU A 282 -3.36 35.72 -30.62
N ARG A 283 -4.25 35.65 -29.62
CA ARG A 283 -5.14 36.77 -29.25
C ARG A 283 -4.38 38.04 -28.88
N LYS A 284 -3.29 37.93 -28.12
CA LYS A 284 -2.43 39.08 -27.79
C LYS A 284 -1.76 39.70 -29.03
N ARG A 285 -1.43 38.88 -30.04
CA ARG A 285 -0.90 39.38 -31.31
C ARG A 285 -1.97 40.13 -32.09
N LEU A 286 -3.18 39.58 -32.21
CA LEU A 286 -4.30 40.21 -32.92
C LEU A 286 -4.69 41.55 -32.30
N ASN A 287 -4.84 41.62 -30.97
CA ASN A 287 -5.16 42.87 -30.26
C ASN A 287 -4.05 43.94 -30.30
N LYS A 288 -2.86 43.63 -30.83
CA LYS A 288 -1.77 44.60 -31.01
C LYS A 288 -1.75 45.16 -32.44
N ILE A 289 -2.49 44.55 -33.35
CA ILE A 289 -2.59 44.94 -34.77
C ILE A 289 -3.79 45.88 -34.99
N GLU A 290 -4.85 45.76 -34.17
CA GLU A 290 -5.89 46.80 -33.99
C GLU A 290 -5.40 47.97 -33.14
#